data_AF-A0A0P7AHC8-F1
#
_entry.id   AF-A0A0P7AHC8-F1
#
_cell.length_a   1.000
_cell.length_b   1.000
_cell.length_c   1.000
_cell.angle_alpha   90.00
_cell.angle_beta   90.00
_cell.angle_gamma   90.00
#
_symmetry.space_group_name_H-M   'P 1'
#
loop_
_entity.id
_entity.type
_entity.pdbx_description
1 polymer ?
#
loop_
_entity_poly.entity_id
_entity_poly.type
_entity_poly.pdbx_seq_one_letter_code
_entity_poly.pdbx_strand_id
1 'polypeptide(L)'
;MFMLQGFMFRVERAESSSGIAGILLAFPSENGDFSTLELDLTDTTGISKMTISLFNNCSNCLDIQVFNENQIVTEVKGTALDSGSNLLEIEVDSPITSLKIGSAETIVTSIKLE
;
A
#
# COMPACT_ATOMS: atom_id res chain seq x y z
N MET A 1 -4.26 -3.40 -18.80
CA MET A 1 -3.95 -4.81 -18.48
C MET A 1 -2.78 -5.23 -19.35
N PHE A 2 -1.75 -5.84 -18.78
CA PHE A 2 -0.60 -6.36 -19.53
C PHE A 2 -0.21 -7.74 -18.99
N MET A 3 0.59 -8.49 -19.74
CA MET A 3 1.12 -9.79 -19.31
C MET A 3 2.63 -9.74 -19.19
N LEU A 4 3.15 -10.29 -18.10
CA LEU A 4 4.57 -10.54 -17.85
C LEU A 4 4.71 -12.00 -17.44
N GLN A 5 5.57 -12.77 -18.12
CA GLN A 5 5.88 -14.17 -17.78
C GLN A 5 4.67 -15.10 -17.56
N GLY A 6 3.54 -14.85 -18.26
CA GLY A 6 2.35 -15.72 -18.18
C GLY A 6 1.34 -15.34 -17.10
N PHE A 7 1.59 -14.27 -16.33
CA PHE A 7 0.64 -13.74 -15.35
C PHE A 7 -0.09 -12.50 -15.91
N MET A 8 -1.37 -12.33 -15.56
CA MET A 8 -2.15 -11.16 -15.95
C MET A 8 -2.04 -10.04 -14.92
N PHE A 9 -1.64 -8.86 -15.37
CA PHE A 9 -1.46 -7.67 -14.55
C PHE A 9 -2.58 -6.67 -14.83
N ARG A 10 -3.20 -6.18 -13.77
CA ARG A 10 -4.14 -5.06 -13.81
C ARG A 10 -3.51 -3.89 -13.07
N VAL A 11 -3.25 -2.82 -13.81
CA VAL A 11 -2.91 -1.51 -13.23
C VAL A 11 -4.23 -0.78 -13.06
N GLU A 12 -4.54 -0.40 -11.84
CA GLU A 12 -5.67 0.45 -11.51
C GLU A 12 -5.13 1.80 -11.01
N ARG A 13 -5.75 2.89 -11.45
CA ARG A 13 -5.39 4.22 -10.97
C ARG A 13 -6.11 4.43 -9.64
N ALA A 14 -5.38 4.76 -8.57
CA ALA A 14 -6.01 5.24 -7.35
C ALA A 14 -6.55 6.65 -7.62
N GLU A 15 -7.87 6.81 -7.55
CA GLU A 15 -8.51 8.12 -7.66
C GLU A 15 -8.72 8.70 -6.26
N SER A 16 -8.07 9.83 -5.98
CA SER A 16 -8.40 10.64 -4.81
C SER A 16 -9.70 11.40 -5.03
N SER A 17 -10.49 11.61 -3.97
CA SER A 17 -11.65 12.52 -3.99
C SER A 17 -11.26 13.97 -4.29
N SER A 18 -9.97 14.32 -4.23
CA SER A 18 -9.43 15.64 -4.61
C SER A 18 -9.03 15.75 -6.10
N GLY A 19 -9.17 14.68 -6.89
CA GLY A 19 -8.82 14.68 -8.32
C GLY A 19 -7.34 14.44 -8.63
N ILE A 20 -6.52 14.16 -7.62
CA ILE A 20 -5.10 13.79 -7.77
C ILE A 20 -5.00 12.27 -7.96
N ALA A 21 -4.26 11.83 -8.97
CA ALA A 21 -4.14 10.44 -9.36
C ALA A 21 -2.82 9.84 -8.83
N GLY A 22 -2.90 8.88 -7.91
CA GLY A 22 -1.77 8.04 -7.55
C GLY A 22 -1.69 6.82 -8.48
N ILE A 23 -0.48 6.44 -8.91
CA ILE A 23 -0.28 5.24 -9.72
C ILE A 23 -0.08 4.04 -8.77
N LEU A 24 -0.96 3.04 -8.81
CA LEU A 24 -0.76 1.77 -8.09
C LEU A 24 0.02 0.80 -8.98
N LEU A 25 1.19 0.36 -8.51
CA LEU A 25 2.00 -0.68 -9.14
C LEU A 25 1.98 -1.92 -8.27
N ALA A 26 1.47 -3.05 -8.79
CA ALA A 26 1.45 -4.34 -8.10
C ALA A 26 2.47 -5.31 -8.73
N PHE A 27 3.32 -5.90 -7.89
CA PHE A 27 4.37 -6.84 -8.27
C PHE A 27 4.10 -8.22 -7.63
N PRO A 28 3.98 -9.31 -8.42
CA PRO A 28 3.88 -10.66 -7.86
C PRO A 28 5.24 -11.12 -7.32
N SER A 29 5.24 -11.93 -6.27
CA SER A 29 6.37 -12.79 -5.94
C SER A 29 6.17 -14.14 -6.61
N GLU A 30 7.20 -14.64 -7.28
CA GLU A 30 7.19 -15.94 -7.94
C GLU A 30 7.32 -17.13 -6.94
N ASN A 31 7.60 -16.87 -5.65
CA ASN A 31 8.04 -17.90 -4.68
C ASN A 31 7.31 -17.91 -3.33
N GLY A 32 6.16 -17.23 -3.20
CA GLY A 32 5.47 -17.09 -1.90
C GLY A 32 6.05 -16.00 -1.01
N ASP A 33 6.90 -15.12 -1.56
CA ASP A 33 7.30 -13.87 -0.90
C ASP A 33 6.18 -12.82 -1.00
N PHE A 34 6.40 -11.66 -0.39
CA PHE A 34 5.43 -10.58 -0.33
C PHE A 34 5.20 -10.00 -1.74
N SER A 35 3.96 -10.07 -2.23
CA SER A 35 3.47 -9.21 -3.31
C SER A 35 3.57 -7.76 -2.87
N THR A 36 4.21 -6.93 -3.69
CA THR A 36 4.42 -5.52 -3.35
C THR A 36 3.46 -4.64 -4.15
N LEU A 37 2.73 -3.77 -3.46
CA LEU A 37 2.00 -2.66 -4.03
C LEU A 37 2.74 -1.37 -3.69
N GLU A 38 3.02 -0.54 -4.69
CA GLU A 38 3.62 0.78 -4.50
C GLU A 38 2.71 1.86 -5.08
N LEU A 39 2.54 2.93 -4.32
CA LEU A 39 1.75 4.11 -4.68
C LEU A 39 2.67 5.34 -4.68
N ASP A 40 2.88 5.93 -5.86
CA ASP A 40 3.57 7.21 -6.00
C ASP A 40 2.63 8.35 -5.59
N LEU A 41 3.10 9.15 -4.64
CA LEU A 41 2.41 10.27 -4.01
C LEU A 41 3.19 11.58 -4.15
N THR A 42 4.26 11.62 -4.94
CA THR A 42 5.17 12.77 -5.06
C THR A 42 4.44 14.08 -5.42
N ASP A 43 3.39 14.00 -6.23
CA ASP A 43 2.57 15.14 -6.64
C ASP A 43 1.36 15.40 -5.72
N THR A 44 1.20 14.63 -4.65
CA THR A 44 0.11 14.79 -3.68
C THR A 44 0.57 15.63 -2.51
N THR A 45 -0.22 16.64 -2.13
CA THR A 45 0.12 17.54 -1.01
C THR A 45 -0.97 17.51 0.05
N GLY A 46 -0.58 17.73 1.30
CA GLY A 46 -1.51 17.87 2.42
C GLY A 46 -2.10 16.57 2.96
N ILE A 47 -1.49 15.41 2.67
CA ILE A 47 -1.90 14.14 3.28
C ILE A 47 -1.55 14.18 4.77
N SER A 48 -2.58 14.08 5.60
CA SER A 48 -2.50 14.03 7.06
C SER A 48 -2.84 12.64 7.60
N LYS A 49 -3.67 11.90 6.87
CA LYS A 49 -4.11 10.56 7.26
C LYS A 49 -4.26 9.64 6.05
N MET A 50 -3.93 8.37 6.27
CA MET A 50 -4.16 7.29 5.33
C MET A 50 -4.99 6.18 5.97
N THR A 51 -6.07 5.77 5.30
CA THR A 51 -6.90 4.64 5.73
C THR A 51 -6.81 3.53 4.71
N ILE A 52 -6.38 2.35 5.14
CA ILE A 52 -6.18 1.17 4.31
C ILE A 52 -7.22 0.13 4.70
N SER A 53 -8.14 -0.16 3.78
CA SER A 53 -9.09 -1.27 3.95
C SER A 53 -8.43 -2.54 3.46
N LEU A 54 -8.29 -3.52 4.34
CA LEU A 54 -7.58 -4.76 4.06
C LEU A 54 -8.35 -5.96 4.60
N PHE A 55 -7.91 -7.16 4.26
CA PHE A 55 -8.34 -8.40 4.90
C PHE A 55 -7.08 -9.18 5.29
N ASN A 56 -6.69 -9.08 6.56
CA ASN A 56 -5.46 -9.69 7.06
C ASN A 56 -5.70 -11.14 7.50
N ASN A 57 -5.19 -12.12 6.75
CA ASN A 57 -5.32 -13.52 7.15
C ASN A 57 -4.23 -13.99 8.11
N CYS A 58 -3.19 -13.21 8.35
CA CYS A 58 -2.08 -13.68 9.17
C CYS A 58 -1.36 -12.58 9.95
N SER A 59 -0.77 -12.93 11.10
CA SER A 59 -0.14 -11.94 11.98
C SER A 59 1.26 -11.47 11.51
N ASN A 60 1.76 -11.85 10.33
CA ASN A 60 3.14 -11.57 9.90
C ASN A 60 3.37 -11.48 8.38
N CYS A 61 2.32 -11.27 7.59
CA CYS A 61 2.36 -11.28 6.11
C CYS A 61 1.97 -9.93 5.50
N LEU A 62 2.17 -8.85 6.26
CA LEU A 62 1.92 -7.49 5.83
C LEU A 62 3.08 -6.62 6.30
N ASP A 63 3.60 -5.80 5.41
CA ASP A 63 4.61 -4.79 5.70
C ASP A 63 4.21 -3.52 4.96
N ILE A 64 4.05 -2.42 5.68
CA ILE A 64 3.65 -1.14 5.12
C ILE A 64 4.71 -0.11 5.47
N GLN A 65 5.25 0.52 4.45
CA GLN A 65 6.29 1.53 4.57
C GLN A 65 5.81 2.80 3.89
N VAL A 66 5.83 3.90 4.65
CA VAL A 66 5.54 5.24 4.16
C VAL A 66 6.87 5.96 4.01
N PHE A 67 7.10 6.53 2.84
CA PHE A 67 8.34 7.19 2.50
C PHE A 67 8.16 8.69 2.33
N ASN A 68 9.17 9.42 2.77
CA ASN A 68 9.46 10.77 2.30
C ASN A 68 10.79 10.71 1.54
N GLU A 69 10.73 10.92 0.24
CA GLU A 69 11.80 10.64 -0.70
C GLU A 69 12.29 9.18 -0.55
N ASN A 70 13.53 8.98 -0.12
CA ASN A 70 14.15 7.66 0.06
C ASN A 70 14.22 7.24 1.54
N GLN A 71 13.54 7.96 2.44
CA GLN A 71 13.55 7.68 3.87
C GLN A 71 12.20 7.14 4.33
N ILE A 72 12.22 6.04 5.08
CA ILE A 72 11.03 5.52 5.75
C ILE A 72 10.70 6.46 6.92
N VAL A 73 9.52 7.06 6.88
CA VAL A 73 9.01 7.92 7.95
C VAL A 73 8.05 7.17 8.88
N THR A 74 7.33 6.18 8.33
CA THR A 74 6.44 5.30 9.11
C THR A 74 6.54 3.87 8.59
N GLU A 75 6.58 2.91 9.50
CA GLU A 75 6.61 1.47 9.18
C GLU A 75 5.60 0.71 10.05
N VAL A 76 4.79 -0.14 9.42
CA VAL A 76 3.84 -1.04 10.10
C VAL A 76 4.12 -2.47 9.66
N LYS A 77 4.51 -3.31 10.61
CA LYS A 77 4.78 -4.73 10.39
C LYS A 77 3.61 -5.60 10.83
N GLY A 78 3.46 -6.76 10.20
CA GLY A 78 2.36 -7.67 10.43
C GLY A 78 2.15 -8.02 11.91
N THR A 79 3.20 -8.10 12.74
CA THR A 79 3.08 -8.34 14.18
C THR A 79 2.22 -7.30 14.91
N ALA A 80 2.11 -6.08 14.37
CA ALA A 80 1.32 -5.00 14.96
C ALA A 80 -0.15 -5.01 14.53
N LEU A 81 -0.53 -5.90 13.59
CA LEU A 81 -1.91 -6.06 13.10
C LEU A 81 -2.42 -7.46 13.43
N ASP A 82 -3.50 -7.53 14.20
CA ASP A 82 -4.16 -8.79 14.52
C ASP A 82 -4.69 -9.47 13.25
N SER A 83 -4.71 -10.80 13.25
CA SER A 83 -5.40 -11.57 12.20
C SER A 83 -6.90 -11.25 12.24
N GLY A 84 -7.51 -11.08 11.07
CA GLY A 84 -8.90 -10.63 10.92
C GLY A 84 -9.09 -9.11 10.99
N SER A 85 -8.01 -8.34 11.14
CA SER A 85 -8.07 -6.88 11.00
C SER A 85 -8.54 -6.51 9.59
N ASN A 86 -9.46 -5.54 9.51
CA ASN A 86 -10.05 -5.10 8.25
C ASN A 86 -9.71 -3.64 7.88
N LEU A 87 -9.14 -2.91 8.83
CA LEU A 87 -8.87 -1.49 8.71
C LEU A 87 -7.53 -1.19 9.38
N LEU A 88 -6.69 -0.41 8.70
CA LEU A 88 -5.50 0.19 9.27
C LEU A 88 -5.54 1.69 9.01
N GLU A 89 -5.30 2.47 10.05
CA GLU A 89 -5.16 3.92 9.98
C GLU A 89 -3.72 4.31 10.27
N ILE A 90 -3.16 5.19 9.44
CA ILE A 90 -1.81 5.71 9.56
C ILE A 90 -1.90 7.23 9.56
N GLU A 91 -1.51 7.84 10.68
CA GLU A 91 -1.34 9.29 10.79
C GLU A 91 0.01 9.69 10.19
N VAL A 92 0.04 10.81 9.47
CA VAL A 92 1.18 11.28 8.69
C VAL A 92 1.52 12.72 9.11
N ASP A 93 2.59 12.85 9.89
CA ASP A 93 3.04 14.15 10.42
C ASP A 93 4.08 14.85 9.52
N SER A 94 4.48 14.21 8.42
CA SER A 94 5.51 14.70 7.49
C SER A 94 5.06 14.57 6.04
N PRO A 95 5.60 15.36 5.10
CA PRO A 95 5.38 15.12 3.68
C PRO A 95 5.71 13.67 3.30
N ILE A 96 4.96 13.11 2.36
CA ILE A 96 5.17 11.74 1.87
C ILE A 96 5.25 11.75 0.36
N THR A 97 6.11 10.90 -0.18
CA THR A 97 6.33 10.75 -1.63
C THR A 97 5.90 9.39 -2.13
N SER A 98 5.90 8.36 -1.28
CA SER A 98 5.38 7.06 -1.67
C SER A 98 4.88 6.22 -0.50
N LEU A 99 4.02 5.26 -0.83
CA LEU A 99 3.54 4.21 0.06
C LEU A 99 3.86 2.87 -0.58
N LYS A 100 4.50 1.99 0.19
CA LYS A 100 4.79 0.61 -0.22
C LYS A 100 4.09 -0.36 0.72
N ILE A 101 3.40 -1.34 0.16
CA ILE A 101 2.70 -2.40 0.88
C ILE A 101 3.19 -3.74 0.36
N GLY A 102 3.98 -4.46 1.15
CA GLY A 102 4.28 -5.86 0.92
C GLY A 102 3.24 -6.75 1.59
N SER A 103 2.72 -7.76 0.89
CA SER A 103 1.79 -8.73 1.48
C SER A 103 1.90 -10.14 0.86
N ALA A 104 1.81 -11.19 1.68
CA ALA A 104 1.79 -12.57 1.20
C ALA A 104 0.38 -13.22 1.27
N GLU A 105 -0.39 -12.91 2.31
CA GLU A 105 -1.75 -13.46 2.53
C GLU A 105 -2.76 -12.38 2.96
N THR A 106 -2.40 -11.10 2.76
CA THR A 106 -3.29 -9.95 3.01
C THR A 106 -3.81 -9.41 1.70
N ILE A 107 -5.11 -9.12 1.64
CA ILE A 107 -5.72 -8.47 0.47
C ILE A 107 -5.95 -7.00 0.82
N VAL A 108 -5.35 -6.07 0.08
CA VAL A 108 -5.67 -4.63 0.16
C VAL A 108 -6.80 -4.33 -0.82
N THR A 109 -7.89 -3.75 -0.33
CA THR A 109 -9.10 -3.48 -1.13
C THR A 109 -9.27 -2.02 -1.48
N SER A 110 -8.86 -1.10 -0.60
CA SER A 110 -8.85 0.33 -0.89
C SER A 110 -7.85 1.07 -0.03
N ILE A 111 -7.39 2.22 -0.54
CA ILE A 111 -6.54 3.17 0.17
C ILE A 111 -7.21 4.52 0.01
N LYS A 112 -7.53 5.17 1.13
CA LYS A 112 -8.06 6.53 1.17
C LYS A 112 -6.99 7.46 1.73
N LEU A 113 -6.77 8.58 1.04
CA LEU A 113 -5.85 9.65 1.41
C LEU A 113 -6.67 10.86 1.84
N GLU A 114 -6.39 11.41 3.02
CA GLU A 114 -7.07 12.58 3.60
C GLU A 114 -6.11 13.67 4.03
#